data_AF-A0AAN9UT84-F1
#
_entry.id   AF-A0AAN9UT84-F1
#
_cell.length_a   1.000
_cell.length_b   1.000
_cell.length_c   1.000
_cell.angle_alpha   90.00
_cell.angle_beta   90.00
_cell.angle_gamma   90.00
#
_symmetry.space_group_name_H-M   'P 1'
#
loop_
_entity.id
_entity.type
_entity.pdbx_description
1 polymer ?
#
loop_
_entity_poly.entity_id
_entity_poly.type
_entity_poly.pdbx_seq_one_letter_code
_entity_poly.pdbx_strand_id
1 'polypeptide(L)'
;MVESRFAQDSDGQNPNAEQRKISRAVAKEYGLDLDILGVPKTPEHLSISKLGKVPAFESASGFKLFECMAIAIYVTSYNEQTTLLEQNKEESADIVKWVSFINTEIIMPMSQQLLPLIGVLPYDEEQAEFFTKMTQRPVDVVEDHL
;
A
#
# COMPACT_ATOMS: atom_id res chain seq x y z
N MET A 1 -2.97 11.61 43.69
CA MET A 1 -4.22 11.07 43.12
C MET A 1 -4.37 11.76 41.77
N VAL A 2 -4.02 11.19 40.62
CA VAL A 2 -3.83 9.78 40.22
C VAL A 2 -2.50 9.66 39.45
N GLU A 3 -1.62 8.79 39.93
CA GLU A 3 -0.47 8.27 39.17
C GLU A 3 -0.99 7.13 38.28
N SER A 4 -0.49 7.01 37.04
CA SER A 4 -0.38 5.70 36.39
C SER A 4 1.01 5.57 35.79
N ARG A 5 1.88 4.99 36.61
CA ARG A 5 3.25 4.61 36.31
C ARG A 5 3.26 3.48 35.29
N PHE A 6 4.29 3.51 34.44
CA PHE A 6 4.88 2.32 33.83
C PHE A 6 4.99 1.20 34.88
N ALA A 7 4.22 0.13 34.71
CA ALA A 7 4.43 -1.12 35.42
C ALA A 7 5.11 -2.09 34.45
N GLN A 8 6.29 -2.58 34.85
CA GLN A 8 6.83 -3.82 34.33
C GLN A 8 5.92 -4.95 34.80
N ASP A 9 5.23 -5.61 33.87
CA ASP A 9 4.60 -6.90 34.15
C ASP A 9 5.61 -8.01 33.86
N SER A 10 6.13 -8.56 34.95
CA SER A 10 6.84 -9.82 35.03
C SER A 10 5.82 -10.96 35.22
N ASP A 11 5.26 -11.46 34.12
CA ASP A 11 4.74 -12.82 34.00
C ASP A 11 4.36 -13.06 32.53
N GLY A 12 4.62 -14.27 32.03
CA GLY A 12 4.53 -14.57 30.61
C GLY A 12 3.12 -14.53 30.04
N GLN A 13 2.76 -13.43 29.37
CA GLN A 13 1.80 -13.34 28.25
C GLN A 13 1.71 -11.87 27.83
N ASN A 14 2.53 -11.45 26.86
CA ASN A 14 2.35 -10.13 26.24
C ASN A 14 1.18 -10.24 25.22
N PRO A 15 0.06 -9.51 25.44
CA PRO A 15 -1.15 -9.55 24.62
C PRO A 15 -1.05 -8.79 23.29
N ASN A 16 0.16 -8.52 22.77
CA ASN A 16 0.35 -8.02 21.40
C ASN A 16 0.00 -9.07 20.31
N ALA A 17 -0.80 -10.07 20.67
CA ALA A 17 -1.53 -10.93 19.77
C ALA A 17 -2.57 -10.08 19.03
N GLU A 18 -2.23 -9.62 17.83
CA GLU A 18 -3.08 -9.81 16.66
C GLU A 18 -2.35 -9.31 15.41
N GLN A 19 -1.91 -10.29 14.63
CA GLN A 19 -1.11 -10.21 13.42
C GLN A 19 -1.82 -9.39 12.32
N ARG A 20 -1.25 -8.25 11.91
CA ARG A 20 -1.88 -7.28 10.99
C ARG A 20 -1.24 -7.29 9.59
N LYS A 21 -1.95 -7.48 8.48
CA LYS A 21 -1.30 -7.83 7.20
C LYS A 21 -1.30 -6.72 6.15
N ILE A 22 -0.15 -6.05 5.84
CA ILE A 22 0.10 -5.24 4.60
C ILE A 22 1.48 -4.55 4.42
N SER A 23 1.67 -3.92 3.24
CA SER A 23 2.85 -3.20 2.69
C SER A 23 3.60 -2.25 3.66
N ARG A 24 4.93 -2.46 3.73
CA ARG A 24 5.89 -1.99 4.75
C ARG A 24 6.06 -0.48 4.98
N ALA A 25 5.91 0.36 3.95
CA ALA A 25 6.43 1.73 4.00
C ALA A 25 5.65 2.63 4.97
N VAL A 26 4.32 2.67 4.85
CA VAL A 26 3.45 3.49 5.71
C VAL A 26 3.44 2.96 7.14
N ALA A 27 3.39 1.64 7.31
CA ALA A 27 3.34 1.01 8.62
C ALA A 27 4.55 1.28 9.51
N LYS A 28 5.74 1.31 8.90
CA LYS A 28 6.99 1.56 9.62
C LYS A 28 7.10 3.00 10.13
N GLU A 29 6.65 3.97 9.33
CA GLU A 29 6.66 5.39 9.72
C GLU A 29 5.73 5.66 10.91
N TYR A 30 4.63 4.91 11.00
CA TYR A 30 3.58 5.11 12.03
C TYR A 30 3.61 4.11 13.18
N GLY A 31 4.69 3.32 13.33
CA GLY A 31 4.81 2.35 14.43
C GLY A 31 3.74 1.26 14.43
N LEU A 32 3.12 0.99 13.28
CA LEU A 32 2.12 -0.05 13.13
C LEU A 32 2.82 -1.40 12.98
N ASP A 33 2.62 -2.27 13.97
CA ASP A 33 3.09 -3.66 13.89
C ASP A 33 2.23 -4.42 12.87
N LEU A 34 2.84 -4.71 11.70
CA LEU A 34 2.22 -5.46 10.62
C LEU A 34 2.92 -6.83 10.43
N ASP A 35 2.16 -7.91 10.58
CA ASP A 35 2.48 -9.26 10.12
C ASP A 35 2.38 -9.37 8.59
N ILE A 36 3.50 -9.47 7.90
CA ILE A 36 3.51 -9.54 6.43
C ILE A 36 3.44 -10.99 5.99
N LEU A 37 2.28 -11.40 5.48
CA LEU A 37 2.18 -12.70 4.80
C LEU A 37 2.88 -12.64 3.44
N GLY A 38 3.88 -13.50 3.26
CA GLY A 38 4.70 -13.56 2.05
C GLY A 38 4.11 -14.36 0.89
N VAL A 39 3.04 -15.14 1.12
CA VAL A 39 2.48 -16.05 0.11
C VAL A 39 1.10 -15.54 -0.35
N PRO A 40 0.97 -15.04 -1.60
CA PRO A 40 -0.34 -14.65 -2.12
C PRO A 40 -1.18 -15.87 -2.52
N LYS A 41 -2.48 -15.65 -2.67
CA LYS A 41 -3.50 -16.62 -3.12
C LYS A 41 -3.77 -17.81 -2.17
N THR A 42 -3.44 -17.69 -0.88
CA THR A 42 -3.96 -18.63 0.13
C THR A 42 -5.46 -18.43 0.34
N PRO A 43 -6.20 -19.39 0.94
CA PRO A 43 -7.62 -19.22 1.27
C PRO A 43 -7.91 -17.96 2.08
N GLU A 44 -7.04 -17.61 3.03
CA GLU A 44 -7.15 -16.41 3.86
C GLU A 44 -7.04 -15.14 3.00
N HIS A 45 -6.03 -15.08 2.12
CA HIS A 45 -5.87 -13.96 1.19
C HIS A 45 -7.06 -13.81 0.24
N LEU A 46 -7.54 -14.92 -0.31
CA LEU A 46 -8.69 -14.93 -1.23
C LEU A 46 -10.01 -14.57 -0.54
N SER A 47 -10.08 -14.74 0.80
CA SER A 47 -11.21 -14.26 1.60
C SER A 47 -11.29 -12.74 1.68
N ILE A 48 -10.18 -12.04 1.44
CA ILE A 48 -10.07 -10.58 1.42
C ILE A 48 -10.17 -10.07 -0.02
N SER A 49 -9.28 -10.57 -0.89
CA SER A 49 -9.19 -10.20 -2.30
C SER A 49 -9.51 -11.42 -3.16
N LYS A 50 -10.77 -11.54 -3.61
CA LYS A 50 -11.23 -12.70 -4.40
C LYS A 50 -10.46 -12.89 -5.72
N LEU A 51 -9.89 -11.80 -6.26
CA LEU A 51 -9.04 -11.84 -7.46
C LEU A 51 -7.61 -12.28 -7.16
N GLY A 52 -7.25 -12.44 -5.88
CA GLY A 52 -5.89 -12.76 -5.46
C GLY A 52 -4.89 -11.66 -5.78
N LYS A 53 -5.35 -10.40 -5.87
CA LYS A 53 -4.50 -9.22 -6.04
C LYS A 53 -3.96 -8.75 -4.70
N VAL A 54 -2.69 -8.36 -4.70
CA VAL A 54 -2.02 -7.69 -3.59
C VAL A 54 -1.91 -6.18 -3.88
N PRO A 55 -1.94 -5.30 -2.85
CA PRO A 55 -2.12 -5.61 -1.43
C PRO A 55 -3.57 -5.93 -1.04
N ALA A 56 -3.74 -6.68 0.06
CA ALA A 56 -5.01 -7.02 0.67
C ALA A 56 -4.87 -7.01 2.20
N PHE A 57 -5.85 -6.41 2.88
CA PHE A 57 -5.85 -6.04 4.30
C PHE A 57 -6.95 -6.72 5.08
N GLU A 58 -6.63 -7.09 6.31
CA GLU A 58 -7.62 -7.39 7.32
C GLU A 58 -7.18 -6.75 8.65
N SER A 59 -8.08 -5.99 9.26
CA SER A 59 -7.85 -5.44 10.60
C SER A 59 -8.02 -6.53 11.66
N ALA A 60 -7.54 -6.25 12.88
CA ALA A 60 -7.84 -7.04 14.08
C ALA A 60 -9.35 -7.27 14.30
N SER A 61 -10.19 -6.27 13.98
CA SER A 61 -11.65 -6.38 14.07
C SER A 61 -12.31 -7.18 12.94
N GLY A 62 -11.53 -7.75 12.02
CA GLY A 62 -12.02 -8.49 10.85
C GLY A 62 -12.52 -7.60 9.70
N PHE A 63 -12.21 -6.31 9.71
CA PHE A 63 -12.53 -5.42 8.58
C PHE A 63 -11.57 -5.70 7.42
N LYS A 64 -12.12 -6.05 6.26
CA LYS A 64 -11.38 -6.48 5.07
C LYS A 64 -11.35 -5.38 4.02
N LEU A 65 -10.18 -5.13 3.45
CA LEU A 65 -9.99 -4.08 2.44
C LEU A 65 -8.97 -4.54 1.38
N PHE A 66 -9.20 -4.20 0.13
CA PHE A 66 -8.25 -4.35 -0.97
C PHE A 66 -8.20 -3.02 -1.75
N GLU A 67 -7.28 -2.92 -2.71
CA GLU A 67 -6.81 -1.67 -3.35
C GLU A 67 -5.80 -0.89 -2.50
N CYS A 68 -4.60 -0.70 -3.06
CA CYS A 68 -3.47 -0.06 -2.38
C CYS A 68 -3.78 1.35 -1.87
N MET A 69 -4.55 2.14 -2.64
CA MET A 69 -4.94 3.50 -2.27
C MET A 69 -5.87 3.52 -1.05
N ALA A 70 -6.91 2.67 -1.07
CA ALA A 70 -7.86 2.57 0.03
C ALA A 70 -7.16 2.14 1.33
N ILE A 71 -6.28 1.15 1.21
CA ILE A 71 -5.42 0.68 2.30
C ILE A 71 -4.54 1.81 2.84
N ALA A 72 -3.86 2.54 1.98
CA ALA A 72 -2.97 3.63 2.40
C ALA A 72 -3.72 4.73 3.14
N ILE A 73 -4.88 5.16 2.63
CA ILE A 73 -5.75 6.14 3.29
C ILE A 73 -6.22 5.63 4.65
N TYR A 74 -6.76 4.40 4.70
CA TYR A 74 -7.27 3.79 5.92
C TYR A 74 -6.19 3.72 7.00
N VAL A 75 -5.01 3.22 6.65
CA VAL A 75 -3.87 3.10 7.57
C VAL A 75 -3.39 4.47 8.04
N THR A 76 -3.27 5.44 7.15
CA THR A 76 -2.79 6.79 7.51
C THR A 76 -3.79 7.52 8.41
N SER A 77 -5.09 7.26 8.25
CA SER A 77 -6.15 7.90 9.04
C SER A 77 -6.13 7.55 10.53
N TYR A 78 -5.44 6.48 10.94
CA TYR A 78 -5.27 6.13 12.36
C TYR A 78 -4.41 7.13 13.13
N ASN A 79 -3.58 7.91 12.46
CA ASN A 79 -2.85 8.99 13.09
C ASN A 79 -3.59 10.31 12.87
N GLU A 80 -4.34 10.75 13.88
CA GLU A 80 -5.07 12.02 13.84
C GLU A 80 -4.15 13.26 13.70
N GLN A 81 -2.85 13.11 13.96
CA GLN A 81 -1.83 14.16 13.82
C GLN A 81 -1.04 14.06 12.50
N THR A 82 -1.44 13.16 11.60
CA THR A 82 -0.75 12.99 10.32
C THR A 82 -0.85 14.25 9.46
N THR A 83 0.24 14.55 8.76
CA THR A 83 0.27 15.58 7.71
C THR A 83 0.27 14.97 6.30
N LEU A 84 0.15 13.64 6.20
CA LEU A 84 0.05 12.92 4.92
C LEU A 84 -1.39 12.85 4.41
N LEU A 85 -2.36 13.04 5.30
CA LEU A 85 -3.75 13.34 4.97
C LEU A 85 -3.99 14.85 5.14
N GLU A 86 -5.08 15.28 4.54
CA GLU A 86 -5.26 16.54 3.83
C GLU A 86 -5.97 17.53 4.76
N GLN A 87 -5.64 18.83 4.73
CA GLN A 87 -6.29 19.80 5.62
C GLN A 87 -7.52 20.48 4.99
N ASN A 88 -7.60 20.48 3.65
CA ASN A 88 -8.72 21.06 2.88
C ASN A 88 -9.03 20.25 1.61
N LYS A 89 -10.16 20.57 0.96
CA LYS A 89 -10.72 19.80 -0.17
C LYS A 89 -9.85 19.85 -1.43
N GLU A 90 -9.10 20.91 -1.62
CA GLU A 90 -8.23 21.12 -2.78
C GLU A 90 -6.97 20.27 -2.67
N GLU A 91 -6.30 20.29 -1.51
CA GLU A 91 -5.21 19.36 -1.18
C GLU A 91 -5.68 17.92 -1.30
N SER A 92 -6.94 17.68 -0.93
CA SER A 92 -7.54 16.37 -1.06
C SER A 92 -7.59 15.83 -2.47
N ALA A 93 -8.17 16.65 -3.35
CA ALA A 93 -8.27 16.29 -4.75
C ALA A 93 -6.88 16.12 -5.37
N ASP A 94 -5.88 16.91 -4.94
CA ASP A 94 -4.54 16.85 -5.49
C ASP A 94 -3.77 15.58 -5.09
N ILE A 95 -3.89 15.14 -3.83
CA ILE A 95 -3.31 13.88 -3.36
C ILE A 95 -3.95 12.70 -4.10
N VAL A 96 -5.28 12.66 -4.17
CA VAL A 96 -6.00 11.60 -4.91
C VAL A 96 -5.60 11.60 -6.40
N LYS A 97 -5.49 12.78 -7.02
CA LYS A 97 -5.03 12.93 -8.41
C LYS A 97 -3.68 12.27 -8.62
N TRP A 98 -2.68 12.64 -7.83
CA TRP A 98 -1.31 12.12 -8.03
C TRP A 98 -1.19 10.64 -7.71
N VAL A 99 -1.81 10.17 -6.62
CA VAL A 99 -1.77 8.74 -6.26
C VAL A 99 -2.48 7.90 -7.33
N SER A 100 -3.64 8.35 -7.82
CA SER A 100 -4.34 7.66 -8.91
C SER A 100 -3.51 7.67 -10.19
N PHE A 101 -2.98 8.83 -10.58
CA PHE A 101 -2.19 9.00 -11.81
C PHE A 101 -0.96 8.11 -11.83
N ILE A 102 -0.18 8.07 -10.74
CA ILE A 102 0.98 7.20 -10.64
C ILE A 102 0.56 5.73 -10.75
N ASN A 103 -0.50 5.33 -10.04
CA ASN A 103 -0.94 3.93 -10.04
C ASN A 103 -1.44 3.45 -11.41
N THR A 104 -2.15 4.30 -12.17
CA THR A 104 -2.72 3.91 -13.47
C THR A 104 -1.79 4.20 -14.64
N GLU A 105 -1.26 5.41 -14.73
CA GLU A 105 -0.53 5.87 -15.92
C GLU A 105 0.95 5.49 -15.88
N ILE A 106 1.54 5.28 -14.70
CA ILE A 106 2.96 4.93 -14.59
C ILE A 106 3.13 3.45 -14.25
N ILE A 107 2.58 2.99 -13.12
CA ILE A 107 2.85 1.64 -12.62
C ILE A 107 2.29 0.56 -13.54
N MET A 108 1.09 0.73 -14.10
CA MET A 108 0.52 -0.28 -14.99
C MET A 108 1.35 -0.49 -16.27
N PRO A 109 1.65 0.52 -17.10
CA PRO A 109 2.47 0.30 -18.29
C PRO A 109 3.93 -0.05 -17.94
N MET A 110 4.48 0.46 -16.84
CA MET A 110 5.80 0.05 -16.35
C MET A 110 5.84 -1.45 -16.02
N SER A 111 4.77 -2.00 -15.44
CA SER A 111 4.68 -3.43 -15.18
C SER A 111 4.74 -4.25 -16.46
N GLN A 112 4.16 -3.76 -17.56
CA GLN A 112 4.20 -4.43 -18.86
C GLN A 112 5.60 -4.42 -19.49
N GLN A 113 6.45 -3.45 -19.15
CA GLN A 113 7.88 -3.48 -19.51
C GLN A 113 8.68 -4.42 -18.61
N LEU A 114 8.45 -4.37 -17.29
CA LEU A 114 9.28 -5.07 -16.32
C LEU A 114 9.05 -6.57 -16.34
N LEU A 115 7.79 -7.02 -16.39
CA LEU A 115 7.43 -8.44 -16.27
C LEU A 115 8.07 -9.33 -17.34
N PRO A 116 8.18 -8.92 -18.62
CA PRO A 116 8.96 -9.65 -19.61
C PRO A 116 10.46 -9.75 -19.30
N LEU A 117 11.07 -8.67 -18.81
CA LEU A 117 12.51 -8.62 -18.51
C LEU A 117 12.92 -9.56 -17.38
N ILE A 118 12.00 -9.87 -16.47
CA ILE A 118 12.21 -10.82 -15.37
C ILE A 118 11.62 -12.21 -15.64
N GLY A 119 11.16 -12.46 -16.88
CA GLY A 119 10.69 -13.79 -17.32
C GLY A 119 9.29 -14.20 -16.84
N VAL A 120 8.47 -13.26 -16.36
CA VAL A 120 7.07 -13.54 -15.97
C VAL A 120 6.15 -13.55 -17.19
N LEU A 121 6.40 -12.66 -18.16
CA LEU A 121 5.70 -12.62 -19.44
C LEU A 121 6.66 -12.94 -20.59
N PRO A 122 6.17 -13.35 -21.76
CA PRO A 122 7.00 -13.44 -22.96
C PRO A 122 7.57 -12.08 -23.33
N TYR A 123 8.83 -12.04 -23.78
CA TYR A 123 9.46 -10.83 -24.31
C TYR A 123 9.08 -10.63 -25.78
N ASP A 124 8.66 -9.41 -26.10
CA ASP A 124 8.37 -8.92 -27.43
C ASP A 124 8.92 -7.49 -27.54
N GLU A 125 9.82 -7.27 -28.49
CA GLU A 125 10.58 -6.02 -28.60
C GLU A 125 9.68 -4.82 -28.95
N GLU A 126 8.71 -5.01 -29.84
CA GLU A 126 7.78 -3.95 -30.24
C GLU A 126 6.88 -3.54 -29.07
N GLN A 127 6.37 -4.51 -28.30
CA GLN A 127 5.60 -4.24 -27.09
C GLN A 127 6.46 -3.59 -26.01
N ALA A 128 7.72 -4.02 -25.83
CA ALA A 128 8.62 -3.41 -24.86
C ALA A 128 8.88 -1.93 -25.19
N GLU A 129 9.15 -1.61 -26.45
CA GLU A 129 9.29 -0.21 -26.90
C GLU A 129 8.00 0.59 -26.74
N PHE A 130 6.85 -0.01 -27.08
CA PHE A 130 5.54 0.62 -26.92
C PHE A 130 5.29 1.02 -25.47
N PHE A 131 5.45 0.08 -24.53
CA PHE A 131 5.23 0.37 -23.12
C PHE A 131 6.27 1.32 -22.54
N THR A 132 7.52 1.29 -23.04
CA THR A 132 8.57 2.28 -22.74
C THR A 132 8.08 3.70 -23.02
N LYS A 133 7.58 3.93 -24.24
CA LYS A 133 7.04 5.25 -24.64
C LYS A 133 5.79 5.62 -23.83
N MET A 134 4.92 4.65 -23.55
CA MET A 134 3.70 4.87 -22.75
C MET A 134 3.99 5.24 -21.29
N THR A 135 5.09 4.74 -20.72
CA THR A 135 5.47 5.06 -19.33
C THR A 135 6.26 6.36 -19.24
N GLN A 136 7.08 6.67 -20.25
CA GLN A 136 7.88 7.90 -20.22
C GLN A 136 7.01 9.16 -20.22
N ARG A 137 5.97 9.23 -21.05
CA ARG A 137 5.07 10.39 -21.12
C ARG A 137 4.48 10.83 -19.78
N PRO A 138 3.86 9.94 -18.96
CA PRO A 138 3.36 10.32 -17.64
C PRO A 138 4.48 10.57 -16.62
N VAL A 139 5.68 10.00 -16.80
CA VAL A 139 6.85 10.40 -15.99
C VAL A 139 7.25 11.85 -16.30
N ASP A 140 7.24 12.26 -17.56
CA ASP A 140 7.52 13.66 -17.96
C ASP A 140 6.50 14.63 -17.34
N VAL A 141 5.23 14.23 -17.23
CA VAL A 141 4.19 15.03 -16.53
C VAL A 141 4.50 15.23 -15.05
N VAL A 142 5.11 14.23 -14.39
CA VAL A 142 5.55 14.36 -12.99
C VAL A 142 6.80 15.21 -12.91
N GLU A 143 7.78 15.03 -13.81
CA GLU A 143 9.01 15.82 -13.86
C GLU A 143 8.70 17.31 -14.05
N ASP A 144 7.79 17.66 -14.97
CA ASP A 144 7.36 19.05 -15.20
C ASP A 144 6.64 19.68 -13.99
N HIS A 145 6.13 18.85 -13.07
CA HIS A 145 5.44 19.30 -11.86
C HIS A 145 6.39 19.53 -10.67
N LEU A 146 7.55 18.87 -10.64
CA LEU A 146 8.54 18.91 -9.54
C LEU A 146 9.53 20.07 -9.67
#